data_AF-A0A2T6CV85-F1
#
_entry.id   AF-A0A2T6CV85-F1
#
_cell.length_a   1.000
_cell.length_b   1.000
_cell.length_c   1.000
_cell.angle_alpha   90.00
_cell.angle_beta   90.00
_cell.angle_gamma   90.00
#
_symmetry.space_group_name_H-M   'P 1'
#
loop_
_entity.id
_entity.type
_entity.pdbx_description
1 polymer ?
#
loop_
_entity_poly.entity_id
_entity_poly.type
_entity_poly.pdbx_seq_one_letter_code
_entity_poly.pdbx_strand_id
1 'polypeptide(L)'
;MGGTSRLRHSPGRRILFRLQSRRPVDASFWARRKEEVNLAFATDLHLERVTEYRRRAFYRSLSDSDFDALVITGDISVARWLPIHLRCIAEACQPRPVYFVLGNHDFYGSSFEAVDRAVADVCAQHSNLHHLGGGEIVPLTADSALIGHRGWADARAGFGIETFVRSPDRHHIRDFQGQSHSGVLQKMESLGKASGRYFQAILPKALSQYRQVWIATHVPPFYQAAFFNGRTCAWSKQPHFMNSSAGGVILKLAKCYPSKNVMVMSGHTHSPLAVKVANNVEIRVGRSSPRHPMLSSAFSISGPLNRRI
;
A
#
# COMPACT_ATOMS: atom_id res chain seq x y z
N MET A 1 -31.72 -40.72 -47.01
CA MET A 1 -31.75 -39.34 -46.47
C MET A 1 -31.81 -39.43 -44.95
N GLY A 2 -31.03 -38.62 -44.23
CA GLY A 2 -31.10 -38.49 -42.76
C GLY A 2 -29.94 -39.13 -41.99
N GLY A 3 -28.73 -38.62 -42.17
CA GLY A 3 -27.56 -38.98 -41.35
C GLY A 3 -27.65 -38.36 -39.94
N THR A 4 -27.48 -39.20 -38.92
CA THR A 4 -27.41 -38.81 -37.52
C THR A 4 -26.06 -38.15 -37.20
N SER A 5 -26.05 -36.84 -36.94
CA SER A 5 -24.87 -36.11 -36.49
C SER A 5 -24.64 -36.34 -34.98
N ARG A 6 -23.53 -37.01 -34.65
CA ARG A 6 -23.02 -37.05 -33.28
C ARG A 6 -22.21 -35.77 -33.02
N LEU A 7 -22.81 -34.83 -32.30
CA LEU A 7 -22.08 -33.72 -31.71
C LEU A 7 -21.21 -34.27 -30.56
N ARG A 8 -19.89 -34.34 -30.79
CA ARG A 8 -18.90 -34.64 -29.75
C ARG A 8 -18.77 -33.43 -28.83
N HIS A 9 -19.18 -33.58 -27.57
CA HIS A 9 -18.82 -32.64 -26.52
C HIS A 9 -17.33 -32.76 -26.20
N SER A 10 -16.57 -31.71 -26.52
CA SER A 10 -15.21 -31.52 -25.99
C SER A 10 -15.31 -31.05 -24.54
N PRO A 11 -14.70 -31.74 -23.56
CA PRO A 11 -14.69 -31.26 -22.18
C PRO A 11 -13.77 -30.02 -22.08
N GLY A 12 -14.34 -28.95 -21.53
CA GLY A 12 -13.67 -27.67 -21.33
C GLY A 12 -12.37 -27.82 -20.55
N ARG A 13 -11.28 -27.27 -21.11
CA ARG A 13 -10.01 -27.10 -20.41
C ARG A 13 -10.23 -26.22 -19.18
N ARG A 14 -10.23 -26.82 -17.99
CA ARG A 14 -10.04 -26.12 -16.73
C ARG A 14 -8.65 -25.48 -16.76
N ILE A 15 -8.59 -24.16 -16.90
CA ILE A 15 -7.37 -23.39 -16.69
C ILE A 15 -7.12 -23.40 -15.18
N LEU A 16 -6.29 -24.34 -14.74
CA LEU A 16 -5.71 -24.35 -13.40
C LEU A 16 -4.75 -23.17 -13.30
N PHE A 17 -5.14 -22.13 -12.55
CA PHE A 17 -4.23 -21.09 -12.11
C PHE A 17 -3.18 -21.72 -11.21
N ARG A 18 -2.01 -21.98 -11.79
CA ARG A 18 -0.82 -22.35 -11.02
C ARG A 18 -0.40 -21.08 -10.28
N LEU A 19 -0.68 -21.01 -8.98
CA LEU A 19 -0.05 -20.07 -8.07
C LEU A 19 1.45 -20.25 -8.22
N GLN A 20 2.10 -19.40 -9.01
CA GLN A 20 3.55 -19.32 -9.04
C GLN A 20 3.97 -18.87 -7.64
N SER A 21 4.68 -19.75 -6.95
CA SER A 21 5.33 -19.45 -5.68
C SER A 21 6.19 -18.21 -5.88
N ARG A 22 5.74 -17.08 -5.34
CA ARG A 22 6.51 -15.83 -5.29
C ARG A 22 7.83 -16.15 -4.58
N ARG A 23 8.96 -15.76 -5.20
CA ARG A 23 10.27 -15.88 -4.56
C ARG A 23 10.20 -15.16 -3.20
N PRO A 24 10.77 -15.72 -2.12
CA PRO A 24 10.92 -15.00 -0.87
C PRO A 24 11.65 -13.67 -1.16
N VAL A 25 11.21 -12.60 -0.50
CA VAL A 25 12.00 -11.35 -0.44
C VAL A 25 13.41 -11.73 -0.06
N ASP A 26 14.39 -11.31 -0.86
CA ASP A 26 15.78 -11.72 -0.71
C ASP A 26 16.31 -11.22 0.65
N ALA A 27 16.30 -12.12 1.63
CA ALA A 27 16.77 -11.88 2.98
C ALA A 27 18.29 -11.61 3.03
N SER A 28 19.02 -11.77 1.91
CA SER A 28 20.46 -11.55 1.86
C SER A 28 20.87 -10.08 2.01
N PHE A 29 20.00 -9.10 1.71
CA PHE A 29 20.30 -7.69 2.00
C PHE A 29 20.44 -7.44 3.51
N TRP A 30 19.67 -8.17 4.33
CA TRP A 30 19.72 -8.10 5.80
C TRP A 30 20.59 -9.20 6.42
N ALA A 31 21.52 -9.81 5.67
CA ALA A 31 22.41 -10.85 6.19
C ALA A 31 23.22 -10.41 7.43
N ARG A 32 23.27 -9.11 7.74
CA ARG A 32 23.52 -8.58 9.09
C ARG A 32 22.29 -7.76 9.51
N ARG A 33 21.52 -8.24 10.50
CA ARG A 33 20.45 -7.44 11.10
C ARG A 33 21.09 -6.18 11.69
N LYS A 34 20.78 -5.01 11.13
CA LYS A 34 21.24 -3.75 11.71
C LYS A 34 20.55 -3.54 13.05
N GLU A 35 21.28 -3.00 14.02
CA GLU A 35 20.71 -2.53 15.28
C GLU A 35 19.81 -1.31 15.04
N GLU A 36 20.00 -0.60 13.94
CA GLU A 36 19.20 0.57 13.55
C GLU A 36 18.97 0.59 12.04
N VAL A 37 17.76 0.94 11.62
CA VAL A 37 17.38 1.11 10.22
C VAL A 37 16.80 2.50 9.99
N ASN A 38 17.36 3.22 9.02
CA ASN A 38 16.83 4.47 8.52
C ASN A 38 15.84 4.22 7.39
N LEU A 39 14.55 4.33 7.68
CA LEU A 39 13.45 4.10 6.75
C LEU A 39 12.98 5.43 6.16
N ALA A 40 13.27 5.67 4.88
CA ALA A 40 12.69 6.77 4.13
C ALA A 40 11.23 6.47 3.78
N PHE A 41 10.38 7.48 3.82
CA PHE A 41 8.94 7.35 3.55
C PHE A 41 8.48 8.39 2.55
N ALA A 42 7.72 7.95 1.54
CA ALA A 42 7.05 8.82 0.56
C ALA A 42 5.63 8.35 0.26
N THR A 43 4.80 9.25 -0.27
CA THR A 43 3.42 8.95 -0.67
C THR A 43 2.92 9.98 -1.68
N ASP A 44 1.90 9.62 -2.46
CA ASP A 44 1.17 10.52 -3.36
C ASP A 44 2.11 11.37 -4.24
N LEU A 45 3.07 10.68 -4.87
CA LEU A 45 4.12 11.28 -5.69
C LEU A 45 3.56 11.86 -7.00
N HIS A 46 2.52 11.23 -7.56
CA HIS A 46 1.86 11.60 -8.82
C HIS A 46 2.84 12.00 -9.93
N LEU A 47 3.83 11.15 -10.21
CA LEU A 47 4.96 11.46 -11.07
C LEU A 47 4.56 11.80 -12.52
N GLU A 48 3.37 11.41 -12.97
CA GLU A 48 2.78 11.80 -14.25
C GLU A 48 2.44 13.29 -14.34
N ARG A 49 2.22 13.96 -13.19
CA ARG A 49 1.90 15.40 -13.12
C ARG A 49 3.14 16.27 -12.97
N VAL A 50 4.30 15.65 -12.79
CA VAL A 50 5.59 16.28 -12.52
C VAL A 50 6.33 16.49 -13.85
N THR A 51 7.08 17.58 -13.99
CA THR A 51 7.93 17.79 -15.17
C THR A 51 9.10 16.80 -15.16
N GLU A 52 9.69 16.52 -16.32
CA GLU A 52 10.85 15.63 -16.40
C GLU A 52 12.01 16.12 -15.53
N TYR A 53 12.31 17.43 -15.57
CA TYR A 53 13.33 18.05 -14.73
C TYR A 53 13.13 17.75 -13.24
N ARG A 54 11.90 17.94 -12.73
CA ARG A 54 11.58 17.69 -11.32
C ARG A 54 11.58 16.20 -10.97
N ARG A 55 11.17 15.31 -11.88
CA ARG A 55 11.31 13.86 -11.68
C ARG A 55 12.78 13.46 -11.54
N ARG A 56 13.64 13.95 -12.44
CA ARG A 56 15.09 13.69 -12.38
C ARG A 56 15.72 14.22 -11.08
N ALA A 57 15.31 15.42 -10.63
CA ALA A 57 15.75 15.97 -9.35
C ALA A 57 15.31 15.10 -8.17
N PHE A 58 14.06 14.61 -8.18
CA PHE A 58 13.57 13.68 -7.16
C PHE A 58 14.37 12.36 -7.15
N TYR A 59 14.60 11.74 -8.30
CA TYR A 59 15.42 10.53 -8.38
C TYR A 59 16.84 10.75 -7.86
N ARG A 60 17.50 11.86 -8.22
CA ARG A 60 18.81 12.23 -7.64
C ARG A 60 18.73 12.37 -6.13
N SER A 61 17.70 13.03 -5.61
CA SER A 61 17.53 13.15 -4.15
C SER A 61 17.38 11.79 -3.45
N LEU A 62 16.75 10.79 -4.10
CA LEU A 62 16.72 9.42 -3.57
C LEU A 62 18.11 8.78 -3.59
N SER A 63 18.88 8.98 -4.66
CA SER A 63 20.25 8.48 -4.78
C SER A 63 21.16 9.09 -3.71
N ASP A 64 21.09 10.40 -3.50
CA ASP A 64 22.00 11.18 -2.65
C ASP A 64 21.64 11.16 -1.16
N SER A 65 20.39 10.81 -0.80
CA SER A 65 19.96 10.75 0.60
C SER A 65 20.49 9.49 1.29
N ASP A 66 20.87 9.62 2.57
CA ASP A 66 21.27 8.49 3.40
C ASP A 66 20.04 7.83 4.05
N PHE A 67 19.69 6.65 3.57
CA PHE A 67 18.65 5.78 4.14
C PHE A 67 18.93 4.33 3.77
N ASP A 68 18.39 3.41 4.55
CA ASP A 68 18.59 1.98 4.36
C ASP A 68 17.52 1.35 3.46
N ALA A 69 16.29 1.85 3.54
CA ALA A 69 15.17 1.39 2.74
C ALA A 69 14.18 2.52 2.48
N LEU A 70 13.44 2.43 1.38
CA LEU A 70 12.35 3.35 1.03
C LEU A 70 11.00 2.63 1.14
N VAL A 71 10.02 3.28 1.76
CA VAL A 71 8.62 2.85 1.74
C VAL A 71 7.77 3.88 0.98
N ILE A 72 6.96 3.40 0.03
CA ILE A 72 6.00 4.24 -0.71
C ILE A 72 4.57 3.77 -0.48
N THR A 73 3.70 4.63 0.06
CA THR A 73 2.30 4.25 0.37
C THR A 73 1.30 4.59 -0.73
N GLY A 74 1.67 4.38 -2.00
CA GLY A 74 0.75 4.54 -3.13
C GLY A 74 0.73 5.90 -3.79
N ASP A 75 -0.11 6.01 -4.81
CA ASP A 75 -0.25 7.16 -5.71
C ASP A 75 1.09 7.62 -6.28
N ILE A 76 1.83 6.61 -6.78
CA ILE A 76 3.14 6.79 -7.40
C ILE A 76 2.96 7.49 -8.75
N SER A 77 2.01 6.99 -9.54
CA SER A 77 1.69 7.54 -10.85
C SER A 77 0.28 7.17 -11.34
N VAL A 78 0.14 6.91 -12.64
CA VAL A 78 -1.03 6.33 -13.31
C VAL A 78 -0.61 5.10 -14.12
N ALA A 79 -1.54 4.21 -14.43
CA ALA A 79 -1.25 2.88 -14.96
C ALA A 79 -0.32 2.86 -16.19
N ARG A 80 -0.47 3.85 -17.10
CA ARG A 80 0.37 3.97 -18.30
C ARG A 80 1.85 4.19 -17.98
N TRP A 81 2.16 4.97 -16.95
CA TRP A 81 3.52 5.43 -16.63
C TRP A 81 4.12 4.73 -15.42
N LEU A 82 3.29 4.05 -14.63
CA LEU A 82 3.69 3.39 -13.39
C LEU A 82 4.89 2.43 -13.58
N PRO A 83 4.94 1.52 -14.58
CA PRO A 83 6.10 0.66 -14.78
C PRO A 83 7.41 1.42 -14.98
N ILE A 84 7.36 2.51 -15.75
CA ILE A 84 8.53 3.34 -16.06
C ILE A 84 9.00 4.08 -14.81
N HIS A 85 8.06 4.66 -14.05
CA HIS A 85 8.39 5.39 -12.82
C HIS A 85 8.92 4.45 -11.73
N LEU A 86 8.35 3.26 -11.56
CA LEU A 86 8.85 2.26 -10.62
C LEU A 86 10.29 1.82 -10.95
N ARG A 87 10.60 1.59 -12.23
CA ARG A 87 11.97 1.31 -12.67
C ARG A 87 12.92 2.45 -12.30
N CYS A 88 12.58 3.70 -12.59
CA CYS A 88 13.45 4.84 -12.26
C CYS A 88 13.67 4.99 -10.75
N ILE A 89 12.64 4.72 -9.93
CA ILE A 89 12.78 4.71 -8.47
C ILE A 89 13.71 3.58 -8.02
N ALA A 90 13.54 2.36 -8.56
CA ALA A 90 14.37 1.21 -8.23
C ALA A 90 15.85 1.45 -8.58
N GLU A 91 16.12 2.00 -9.77
CA GLU A 91 17.46 2.40 -10.22
C GLU A 91 18.06 3.48 -9.32
N ALA A 92 17.29 4.51 -8.96
CA ALA A 92 17.76 5.60 -8.10
C ALA A 92 18.11 5.12 -6.68
N CYS A 93 17.40 4.13 -6.17
CA CYS A 93 17.61 3.60 -4.83
C CYS A 93 18.69 2.52 -4.75
N GLN A 94 19.13 1.93 -5.86
CA GLN A 94 20.06 0.78 -5.84
C GLN A 94 21.32 1.04 -4.99
N PRO A 95 21.76 0.08 -4.15
CA PRO A 95 21.20 -1.26 -3.92
C PRO A 95 20.06 -1.32 -2.87
N ARG A 96 19.60 -0.19 -2.34
CA ARG A 96 18.64 -0.12 -1.23
C ARG A 96 17.26 -0.65 -1.66
N PRO A 97 16.59 -1.45 -0.82
CA PRO A 97 15.26 -1.95 -1.10
C PRO A 97 14.20 -0.84 -1.07
N VAL A 98 13.25 -0.96 -1.98
CA VAL A 98 12.06 -0.13 -2.12
C VAL A 98 10.85 -1.01 -1.89
N TYR A 99 10.12 -0.76 -0.81
CA TYR A 99 8.85 -1.41 -0.51
C TYR A 99 7.71 -0.47 -0.85
N PHE A 100 6.69 -0.95 -1.56
CA PHE A 100 5.58 -0.08 -1.91
C PHE A 100 4.24 -0.79 -1.91
N VAL A 101 3.19 -0.01 -1.72
CA VAL A 101 1.81 -0.41 -2.04
C VAL A 101 1.27 0.51 -3.13
N LEU A 102 0.22 0.08 -3.82
CA LEU A 102 -0.45 0.89 -4.83
C LEU A 102 -1.58 1.72 -4.22
N GLY A 103 -1.73 2.95 -4.70
CA GLY A 103 -2.87 3.82 -4.42
C GLY A 103 -3.92 3.76 -5.52
N ASN A 104 -4.95 4.61 -5.44
CA ASN A 104 -6.03 4.61 -6.43
C ASN A 104 -5.59 5.21 -7.77
N HIS A 105 -4.75 6.24 -7.77
CA HIS A 105 -4.27 6.86 -9.02
C HIS A 105 -3.41 5.90 -9.84
N ASP A 106 -2.69 4.98 -9.19
CA ASP A 106 -1.88 3.97 -9.86
C ASP A 106 -2.70 3.09 -10.83
N PHE A 107 -4.01 2.99 -10.61
CA PHE A 107 -4.95 2.26 -11.47
C PHE A 107 -5.61 3.10 -12.56
N TYR A 108 -5.40 4.42 -12.59
CA TYR A 108 -6.04 5.29 -13.57
C TYR A 108 -5.63 4.92 -15.00
N GLY A 109 -6.63 4.71 -15.86
CA GLY A 109 -6.50 4.28 -17.25
C GLY A 109 -6.51 2.76 -17.44
N SER A 110 -6.61 1.96 -16.37
CA SER A 110 -6.51 0.50 -16.44
C SER A 110 -7.43 -0.22 -15.44
N SER A 111 -7.37 -1.55 -15.44
CA SER A 111 -8.03 -2.43 -14.46
C SER A 111 -7.03 -2.87 -13.39
N PHE A 112 -7.53 -3.26 -12.21
CA PHE A 112 -6.72 -3.81 -11.11
C PHE A 112 -5.80 -4.94 -11.58
N GLU A 113 -6.36 -5.94 -12.28
CA GLU A 113 -5.61 -7.11 -12.75
C GLU A 113 -4.46 -6.73 -13.70
N ALA A 114 -4.70 -5.85 -14.66
CA ALA A 114 -3.69 -5.43 -15.63
C ALA A 114 -2.54 -4.66 -14.97
N VAL A 115 -2.84 -3.81 -14.00
CA VAL A 115 -1.81 -3.08 -13.23
C VAL A 115 -1.04 -4.03 -12.34
N ASP A 116 -1.72 -4.95 -11.65
CA ASP A 116 -1.06 -5.94 -10.80
C ASP A 116 -0.07 -6.81 -11.59
N ARG A 117 -0.41 -7.19 -12.82
CA ARG A 117 0.51 -7.88 -13.73
C ARG A 117 1.71 -7.01 -14.13
N ALA A 118 1.46 -5.78 -14.59
CA ALA A 118 2.54 -4.88 -15.00
C ALA A 118 3.52 -4.56 -13.86
N VAL A 119 3.00 -4.41 -12.63
CA VAL A 119 3.82 -4.20 -11.44
C VAL A 119 4.64 -5.45 -11.09
N ALA A 120 4.04 -6.64 -11.17
CA ALA A 120 4.76 -7.89 -10.96
C ALA A 120 5.90 -8.08 -11.97
N ASP A 121 5.68 -7.74 -13.24
CA ASP A 121 6.69 -7.82 -14.29
C ASP A 121 7.89 -6.90 -14.02
N VAL A 122 7.65 -5.68 -13.53
CA VAL A 122 8.71 -4.72 -13.18
C VAL A 122 9.47 -5.16 -11.94
N CYS A 123 8.76 -5.62 -10.89
CA CYS A 123 9.40 -6.18 -9.70
C CYS A 123 10.29 -7.40 -10.03
N ALA A 124 9.92 -8.23 -11.00
CA ALA A 124 10.73 -9.36 -11.43
C ALA A 124 12.05 -8.94 -12.11
N GLN A 125 12.12 -7.71 -12.63
CA GLN A 125 13.30 -7.16 -13.31
C GLN A 125 14.22 -6.38 -12.36
N HIS A 126 13.76 -6.01 -11.16
CA HIS A 126 14.50 -5.20 -10.20
C HIS A 126 14.50 -5.86 -8.81
N SER A 127 15.62 -6.46 -8.42
CA SER A 127 15.74 -7.23 -7.18
C SER A 127 15.51 -6.40 -5.90
N ASN A 128 15.70 -5.09 -5.96
CA ASN A 128 15.48 -4.16 -4.84
C ASN A 128 14.07 -3.55 -4.84
N LEU A 129 13.14 -3.99 -5.69
CA LEU A 129 11.80 -3.42 -5.80
C LEU A 129 10.72 -4.43 -5.38
N HIS A 130 10.02 -4.13 -4.29
CA HIS A 130 9.12 -5.06 -3.61
C HIS A 130 7.71 -4.50 -3.46
N HIS A 131 6.75 -5.04 -4.21
CA HIS A 131 5.33 -4.73 -4.03
C HIS A 131 4.78 -5.51 -2.82
N LEU A 132 4.30 -4.77 -1.81
CA LEU A 132 3.68 -5.34 -0.61
C LEU A 132 2.21 -5.72 -0.84
N GLY A 133 1.70 -6.62 0.00
CA GLY A 133 0.33 -7.16 -0.03
C GLY A 133 0.27 -8.64 -0.41
N GLY A 134 1.42 -9.31 -0.54
CA GLY A 134 1.52 -10.75 -0.81
C GLY A 134 1.48 -11.62 0.45
N GLY A 135 1.43 -11.01 1.64
CA GLY A 135 1.52 -11.71 2.92
C GLY A 135 2.94 -11.85 3.45
N GLU A 136 3.89 -11.09 2.89
CA GLU A 136 5.23 -10.96 3.41
C GLU A 136 5.27 -10.23 4.77
N ILE A 137 6.20 -10.66 5.62
CA ILE A 137 6.63 -9.94 6.83
C ILE A 137 8.10 -9.64 6.58
N VAL A 138 8.41 -8.37 6.32
CA VAL A 138 9.75 -7.92 5.99
C VAL A 138 10.46 -7.53 7.29
N PRO A 139 11.48 -8.28 7.74
CA PRO A 139 12.24 -7.87 8.92
C PRO A 139 12.96 -6.55 8.61
N LEU A 140 12.85 -5.57 9.52
CA LEU A 140 13.62 -4.33 9.46
C LEU A 140 14.81 -4.40 10.42
N THR A 141 14.55 -4.76 11.68
CA THR A 141 15.57 -5.01 12.69
C THR A 141 15.35 -6.38 13.35
N ALA A 142 16.08 -6.67 14.42
CA ALA A 142 15.83 -7.87 15.22
C ALA A 142 14.44 -7.91 15.88
N ASP A 143 13.81 -6.75 16.08
CA ASP A 143 12.56 -6.62 16.85
C ASP A 143 11.50 -5.76 16.14
N SER A 144 11.76 -5.40 14.89
CA SER A 144 10.81 -4.69 14.04
C SER A 144 10.62 -5.33 12.67
N ALA A 145 9.40 -5.24 12.15
CA ALA A 145 9.07 -5.71 10.81
C ALA A 145 8.09 -4.78 10.10
N LEU A 146 8.14 -4.77 8.77
CA LEU A 146 7.21 -4.11 7.87
C LEU A 146 6.25 -5.13 7.27
N ILE A 147 4.97 -4.79 7.28
CA ILE A 147 3.92 -5.42 6.48
C ILE A 147 3.22 -4.34 5.66
N GLY A 148 2.55 -4.70 4.57
CA GLY A 148 1.77 -3.74 3.81
C GLY A 148 0.63 -4.35 3.02
N HIS A 149 -0.33 -3.52 2.68
CA HIS A 149 -1.44 -3.85 1.78
C HIS A 149 -1.97 -2.55 1.17
N ARG A 150 -2.45 -2.57 -0.08
CA ARG A 150 -2.95 -1.35 -0.75
C ARG A 150 -3.92 -0.54 0.10
N GLY A 151 -4.85 -1.22 0.77
CA GLY A 151 -5.82 -0.59 1.67
C GLY A 151 -6.73 0.40 0.94
N TRP A 152 -7.79 -0.09 0.32
CA TRP A 152 -8.76 0.73 -0.42
C TRP A 152 -9.79 1.37 0.51
N ALA A 153 -10.35 2.55 0.17
CA ALA A 153 -11.45 3.13 0.93
C ALA A 153 -12.69 2.24 0.87
N ASP A 154 -13.44 2.10 1.96
CA ASP A 154 -14.41 1.02 2.10
C ASP A 154 -15.87 1.46 2.15
N ALA A 155 -16.15 2.73 1.96
CA ALA A 155 -17.50 3.31 1.99
C ALA A 155 -18.29 3.02 3.29
N ARG A 156 -17.60 2.78 4.41
CA ARG A 156 -18.24 2.46 5.71
C ARG A 156 -18.14 3.58 6.75
N ALA A 157 -17.31 4.59 6.50
CA ALA A 157 -17.16 5.76 7.36
C ALA A 157 -18.14 6.88 7.00
N GLY A 158 -18.41 7.80 7.93
CA GLY A 158 -19.27 8.97 7.69
C GLY A 158 -20.67 8.57 7.21
N PHE A 159 -21.12 9.13 6.09
CA PHE A 159 -22.43 8.78 5.50
C PHE A 159 -22.46 7.38 4.86
N GLY A 160 -21.34 6.67 4.83
CA GLY A 160 -21.25 5.32 4.29
C GLY A 160 -21.79 5.23 2.86
N ILE A 161 -22.70 4.28 2.63
CA ILE A 161 -23.35 4.07 1.33
C ILE A 161 -24.29 5.21 0.90
N GLU A 162 -24.72 6.05 1.85
CA GLU A 162 -25.64 7.18 1.60
C GLU A 162 -24.91 8.43 1.09
N THR A 163 -23.59 8.36 0.87
CA THR A 163 -22.87 9.51 0.33
C THR A 163 -23.32 9.87 -1.08
N PHE A 164 -23.52 11.17 -1.30
CA PHE A 164 -23.72 11.74 -2.64
C PHE A 164 -22.41 12.06 -3.38
N VAL A 165 -21.25 11.98 -2.69
CA VAL A 165 -19.94 12.27 -3.28
C VAL A 165 -19.55 11.14 -4.22
N ARG A 166 -19.15 11.49 -5.44
CA ARG A 166 -18.65 10.55 -6.46
C ARG A 166 -17.14 10.74 -6.62
N SER A 167 -16.37 9.68 -6.36
CA SER A 167 -14.92 9.69 -6.58
C SER A 167 -14.59 9.67 -8.09
N PRO A 168 -13.54 10.40 -8.53
CA PRO A 168 -12.98 10.26 -9.88
C PRO A 168 -12.59 8.82 -10.25
N ASP A 169 -12.29 7.97 -9.27
CA ASP A 169 -11.98 6.54 -9.45
C ASP A 169 -13.00 5.83 -10.35
N ARG A 170 -14.28 6.21 -10.22
CA ARG A 170 -15.38 5.65 -11.02
C ARG A 170 -15.15 5.79 -12.52
N HIS A 171 -14.54 6.89 -12.94
CA HIS A 171 -14.35 7.23 -14.35
C HIS A 171 -12.98 6.80 -14.85
N HIS A 172 -11.98 6.74 -13.97
CA HIS A 172 -10.60 6.49 -14.38
C HIS A 172 -10.16 5.05 -14.23
N ILE A 173 -10.83 4.24 -13.41
CA ILE A 173 -10.46 2.84 -13.19
C ILE A 173 -11.50 1.93 -13.84
N ARG A 174 -11.04 1.05 -14.74
CA ARG A 174 -11.93 0.20 -15.56
C ARG A 174 -12.83 -0.68 -14.71
N ASP A 175 -12.35 -1.15 -13.56
CA ASP A 175 -13.15 -1.96 -12.63
C ASP A 175 -14.37 -1.25 -12.04
N PHE A 176 -14.42 0.09 -12.07
CA PHE A 176 -15.57 0.87 -11.60
C PHE A 176 -16.42 1.47 -12.73
N GLN A 177 -15.89 1.48 -13.97
CA GLN A 177 -16.59 2.05 -15.12
C GLN A 177 -17.90 1.29 -15.41
N GLY A 178 -18.93 2.02 -15.82
CA GLY A 178 -20.25 1.46 -16.14
C GLY A 178 -21.10 1.06 -14.93
N GLN A 179 -20.54 1.02 -13.72
CA GLN A 179 -21.30 0.69 -12.51
C GLN A 179 -22.22 1.84 -12.06
N SER A 180 -23.32 1.51 -11.40
CA SER A 180 -24.15 2.50 -10.69
C SER A 180 -23.37 3.10 -9.51
N HIS A 181 -23.90 4.18 -8.92
CA HIS A 181 -23.27 4.76 -7.72
C HIS A 181 -23.19 3.76 -6.56
N SER A 182 -24.29 3.05 -6.29
CA SER A 182 -24.32 1.99 -5.29
C SER A 182 -23.37 0.83 -5.62
N GLY A 183 -23.25 0.45 -6.90
CA GLY A 183 -22.32 -0.59 -7.34
C GLY A 183 -20.85 -0.23 -7.04
N VAL A 184 -20.45 1.02 -7.31
CA VAL A 184 -19.11 1.51 -6.96
C VAL A 184 -18.87 1.41 -5.45
N LEU A 185 -19.81 1.86 -4.62
CA LEU A 185 -19.67 1.81 -3.15
C LEU A 185 -19.63 0.38 -2.61
N GLN A 186 -20.41 -0.55 -3.18
CA GLN A 186 -20.37 -1.97 -2.82
C GLN A 186 -19.02 -2.62 -3.20
N LYS A 187 -18.48 -2.27 -4.39
CA LYS A 187 -17.15 -2.72 -4.81
C LYS A 187 -16.07 -2.17 -3.87
N MET A 188 -16.14 -0.89 -3.50
CA MET A 188 -15.26 -0.27 -2.49
C MET A 188 -15.32 -1.02 -1.16
N GLU A 189 -16.53 -1.29 -0.66
CA GLU A 189 -16.71 -2.06 0.57
C GLU A 189 -16.05 -3.45 0.51
N SER A 190 -16.20 -4.16 -0.61
CA SER A 190 -15.55 -5.46 -0.82
C SER A 190 -14.02 -5.34 -0.78
N LEU A 191 -13.44 -4.32 -1.41
CA LEU A 191 -11.98 -4.06 -1.41
C LEU A 191 -11.48 -3.69 -0.01
N GLY A 192 -12.24 -2.89 0.72
CA GLY A 192 -11.99 -2.54 2.11
C GLY A 192 -11.99 -3.75 3.04
N LYS A 193 -13.04 -4.56 2.97
CA LYS A 193 -13.16 -5.83 3.72
C LYS A 193 -12.03 -6.79 3.38
N ALA A 194 -11.60 -6.85 2.11
CA ALA A 194 -10.43 -7.64 1.73
C ALA A 194 -9.15 -7.17 2.44
N SER A 195 -8.96 -5.85 2.57
CA SER A 195 -7.86 -5.27 3.34
C SER A 195 -7.93 -5.63 4.83
N GLY A 196 -9.13 -5.59 5.43
CA GLY A 196 -9.34 -6.06 6.80
C GLY A 196 -8.99 -7.55 6.98
N ARG A 197 -9.43 -8.42 6.06
CA ARG A 197 -9.08 -9.86 6.08
C ARG A 197 -7.58 -10.10 5.96
N TYR A 198 -6.88 -9.31 5.13
CA TYR A 198 -5.43 -9.38 5.02
C TYR A 198 -4.76 -9.10 6.37
N PHE A 199 -5.07 -7.96 7.00
CA PHE A 199 -4.48 -7.61 8.30
C PHE A 199 -4.88 -8.59 9.41
N GLN A 200 -6.10 -9.14 9.35
CA GLN A 200 -6.56 -10.16 10.29
C GLN A 200 -5.67 -11.42 10.26
N ALA A 201 -5.14 -11.76 9.08
CA ALA A 201 -4.31 -12.95 8.89
C ALA A 201 -2.82 -12.70 9.18
N ILE A 202 -2.28 -11.53 8.82
CA ILE A 202 -0.84 -11.29 8.86
C ILE A 202 -0.36 -10.57 10.13
N LEU A 203 -1.14 -9.64 10.67
CA LEU A 203 -0.73 -8.82 11.79
C LEU A 203 -0.45 -9.65 13.07
N PRO A 204 -1.25 -10.67 13.43
CA PRO A 204 -0.93 -11.51 14.60
C PRO A 204 0.39 -12.27 14.43
N LYS A 205 0.70 -12.72 13.20
CA LYS A 205 1.96 -13.41 12.89
C LYS A 205 3.15 -12.46 13.09
N ALA A 206 3.06 -11.23 12.60
CA ALA A 206 4.10 -10.23 12.81
C ALA A 206 4.25 -9.86 14.31
N LEU A 207 3.15 -9.59 15.02
CA LEU A 207 3.18 -9.23 16.45
C LEU A 207 3.67 -10.36 17.36
N SER A 208 3.52 -11.62 16.94
CA SER A 208 4.08 -12.77 17.67
C SER A 208 5.61 -12.81 17.63
N GLN A 209 6.23 -12.25 16.60
CA GLN A 209 7.67 -12.33 16.35
C GLN A 209 8.41 -11.02 16.66
N TYR A 210 7.75 -9.88 16.49
CA TYR A 210 8.37 -8.56 16.57
C TYR A 210 7.65 -7.70 17.61
N ARG A 211 8.38 -6.88 18.36
CA ARG A 211 7.81 -5.87 19.27
C ARG A 211 7.20 -4.69 18.52
N GLN A 212 7.78 -4.32 17.38
CA GLN A 212 7.32 -3.20 16.58
C GLN A 212 6.89 -3.67 15.18
N VAL A 213 5.64 -3.40 14.80
CA VAL A 213 5.15 -3.73 13.46
C VAL A 213 4.78 -2.44 12.73
N TRP A 214 5.45 -2.20 11.62
CA TRP A 214 5.19 -1.10 10.70
C TRP A 214 4.21 -1.57 9.62
N ILE A 215 3.21 -0.76 9.32
CA ILE A 215 2.17 -1.06 8.34
C ILE A 215 2.20 0.01 7.25
N ALA A 216 2.43 -0.38 6.01
CA ALA A 216 2.25 0.49 4.84
C ALA A 216 0.87 0.26 4.21
N THR A 217 0.07 1.31 4.10
CA THR A 217 -1.26 1.27 3.46
C THR A 217 -1.55 2.60 2.78
N HIS A 218 -2.25 2.61 1.64
CA HIS A 218 -2.49 3.87 0.96
C HIS A 218 -3.58 4.71 1.66
N VAL A 219 -4.81 4.20 1.74
CA VAL A 219 -5.90 4.91 2.40
C VAL A 219 -5.77 4.79 3.93
N PRO A 220 -5.86 5.90 4.68
CA PRO A 220 -5.80 5.86 6.13
C PRO A 220 -6.89 4.97 6.75
N PRO A 221 -6.53 4.07 7.69
CA PRO A 221 -7.49 3.16 8.31
C PRO A 221 -8.23 3.76 9.53
N PHE A 222 -7.90 4.97 9.98
CA PHE A 222 -8.44 5.57 11.21
C PHE A 222 -9.14 6.91 10.97
N TYR A 223 -10.20 7.17 11.73
CA TYR A 223 -11.03 8.36 11.57
C TYR A 223 -10.22 9.63 11.84
N GLN A 224 -9.38 9.58 12.87
CA GLN A 224 -8.45 10.65 13.22
C GLN A 224 -7.52 11.02 12.06
N ALA A 225 -7.27 10.08 11.14
CA ALA A 225 -6.40 10.25 9.98
C ALA A 225 -7.14 10.58 8.67
N ALA A 226 -8.48 10.59 8.67
CA ALA A 226 -9.27 11.16 7.58
C ALA A 226 -9.24 12.70 7.70
N PHE A 227 -8.08 13.30 7.41
CA PHE A 227 -7.76 14.69 7.71
C PHE A 227 -7.21 15.40 6.48
N PHE A 228 -7.73 16.60 6.18
CA PHE A 228 -7.32 17.42 5.05
C PHE A 228 -7.31 18.91 5.41
N ASN A 229 -6.22 19.61 5.07
CA ASN A 229 -6.10 21.06 5.21
C ASN A 229 -6.48 21.59 6.61
N GLY A 230 -5.93 20.97 7.66
CA GLY A 230 -6.17 21.38 9.04
C GLY A 230 -7.51 20.94 9.63
N ARG A 231 -8.33 20.16 8.90
CA ARG A 231 -9.68 19.76 9.34
C ARG A 231 -9.93 18.29 9.09
N THR A 232 -10.80 17.70 9.90
CA THR A 232 -11.33 16.36 9.63
C THR A 232 -12.16 16.41 8.34
N CYS A 233 -12.03 15.39 7.49
CA CYS A 233 -12.82 15.26 6.27
C CYS A 233 -14.32 15.25 6.59
N ALA A 234 -15.10 15.98 5.79
CA ALA A 234 -16.55 16.01 5.91
C ALA A 234 -17.13 14.59 5.82
N TRP A 235 -18.23 14.34 6.54
CA TRP A 235 -18.86 13.01 6.64
C TRP A 235 -19.27 12.43 5.28
N SER A 236 -19.65 13.28 4.33
CA SER A 236 -19.95 12.88 2.96
C SER A 236 -18.72 12.41 2.18
N LYS A 237 -17.52 12.87 2.54
CA LYS A 237 -16.27 12.47 1.87
C LYS A 237 -15.64 11.24 2.51
N GLN A 238 -15.76 11.05 3.82
CA GLN A 238 -15.15 9.94 4.56
C GLN A 238 -15.28 8.54 3.93
N PRO A 239 -16.41 8.17 3.28
CA PRO A 239 -16.52 6.91 2.51
C PRO A 239 -15.38 6.64 1.52
N HIS A 240 -14.78 7.69 0.97
CA HIS A 240 -13.71 7.64 -0.04
C HIS A 240 -12.33 7.90 0.54
N PHE A 241 -12.21 8.28 1.81
CA PHE A 241 -10.94 8.70 2.43
C PHE A 241 -10.51 7.82 3.61
N MET A 242 -11.26 6.76 3.90
CA MET A 242 -11.00 5.91 5.04
C MET A 242 -11.26 4.44 4.72
N ASN A 243 -10.44 3.55 5.30
CA ASN A 243 -10.68 2.12 5.33
C ASN A 243 -11.01 1.66 6.77
N SER A 244 -12.27 1.80 7.17
CA SER A 244 -12.71 1.44 8.52
C SER A 244 -12.56 -0.06 8.82
N SER A 245 -12.67 -0.91 7.80
CA SER A 245 -12.53 -2.37 7.91
C SER A 245 -11.12 -2.77 8.34
N ALA A 246 -10.10 -2.18 7.72
CA ALA A 246 -8.70 -2.36 8.12
C ALA A 246 -8.45 -1.78 9.52
N GLY A 247 -8.92 -0.56 9.79
CA GLY A 247 -8.71 0.09 11.08
C GLY A 247 -9.30 -0.66 12.26
N GLY A 248 -10.53 -1.15 12.12
CA GLY A 248 -11.19 -1.95 13.14
C GLY A 248 -10.42 -3.23 13.47
N VAL A 249 -9.91 -3.93 12.45
CA VAL A 249 -9.08 -5.13 12.63
C VAL A 249 -7.75 -4.79 13.30
N ILE A 250 -7.04 -3.75 12.83
CA ILE A 250 -5.76 -3.34 13.40
C ILE A 250 -5.91 -2.98 14.89
N LEU A 251 -6.90 -2.15 15.24
CA LEU A 251 -7.15 -1.77 16.63
C LEU A 251 -7.56 -2.96 17.50
N LYS A 252 -8.42 -3.84 16.99
CA LYS A 252 -8.83 -5.05 17.72
C LYS A 252 -7.62 -5.93 18.03
N LEU A 253 -6.77 -6.17 17.05
CA LEU A 253 -5.59 -7.01 17.22
C LEU A 253 -4.53 -6.35 18.10
N ALA A 254 -4.24 -5.06 17.92
CA ALA A 254 -3.28 -4.36 18.76
C ALA A 254 -3.65 -4.40 20.25
N LYS A 255 -4.94 -4.37 20.60
CA LYS A 255 -5.42 -4.56 21.98
C LYS A 255 -5.07 -5.93 22.57
N CYS A 256 -4.99 -6.98 21.75
CA CYS A 256 -4.57 -8.32 22.18
C CYS A 256 -3.06 -8.41 22.45
N TYR A 257 -2.28 -7.41 22.04
CA TYR A 257 -0.82 -7.37 22.19
C TYR A 257 -0.38 -6.03 22.84
N PRO A 258 -0.78 -5.74 24.09
CA PRO A 258 -0.58 -4.43 24.70
C PRO A 258 0.90 -4.02 24.90
N SER A 259 1.82 -4.99 24.93
CA SER A 259 3.27 -4.75 25.04
C SER A 259 3.98 -4.51 23.70
N LYS A 260 3.25 -4.66 22.59
CA LYS A 260 3.74 -4.53 21.22
C LYS A 260 3.24 -3.23 20.62
N ASN A 261 3.99 -2.62 19.71
CA ASN A 261 3.64 -1.35 19.06
C ASN A 261 3.32 -1.56 17.58
N VAL A 262 2.32 -0.83 17.10
CA VAL A 262 1.95 -0.76 15.68
C VAL A 262 2.10 0.68 15.19
N MET A 263 2.90 0.88 14.14
CA MET A 263 3.03 2.15 13.44
C MET A 263 2.43 2.02 12.04
N VAL A 264 1.46 2.86 11.71
CA VAL A 264 0.84 2.87 10.37
C VAL A 264 1.37 4.06 9.57
N MET A 265 1.85 3.82 8.36
CA MET A 265 2.20 4.84 7.37
C MET A 265 1.14 4.84 6.26
N SER A 266 0.63 6.03 5.92
CA SER A 266 -0.37 6.18 4.85
C SER A 266 -0.30 7.49 4.09
N GLY A 267 -1.09 7.59 3.03
CA GLY A 267 -1.18 8.74 2.14
C GLY A 267 -2.61 9.21 1.92
N HIS A 268 -2.96 9.44 0.64
CA HIS A 268 -4.30 9.67 0.08
C HIS A 268 -4.94 11.02 0.44
N THR A 269 -4.80 11.46 1.69
CA THR A 269 -5.34 12.76 2.10
C THR A 269 -4.40 13.92 1.79
N HIS A 270 -3.14 13.65 1.40
CA HIS A 270 -2.10 14.64 1.08
C HIS A 270 -1.70 15.60 2.22
N SER A 271 -2.38 15.56 3.36
CA SER A 271 -2.13 16.43 4.50
C SER A 271 -1.37 15.66 5.58
N PRO A 272 -0.19 16.12 5.99
CA PRO A 272 0.59 15.42 6.99
C PRO A 272 -0.15 15.40 8.33
N LEU A 273 -0.09 14.26 9.00
CA LEU A 273 -0.66 14.07 10.32
C LEU A 273 0.13 12.99 11.06
N ALA A 274 0.41 13.21 12.34
CA ALA A 274 0.84 12.15 13.25
C ALA A 274 -0.15 12.10 14.42
N VAL A 275 -0.74 10.93 14.68
CA VAL A 275 -1.70 10.78 15.78
C VAL A 275 -1.60 9.40 16.42
N LYS A 276 -1.59 9.40 17.75
CA LYS A 276 -1.71 8.20 18.57
C LYS A 276 -3.19 7.81 18.66
N VAL A 277 -3.57 6.71 18.01
CA VAL A 277 -4.98 6.26 17.94
C VAL A 277 -5.34 5.29 19.06
N ALA A 278 -4.35 4.65 19.68
CA ALA A 278 -4.48 3.84 20.89
C ALA A 278 -3.16 3.81 21.67
N ASN A 279 -3.13 3.19 22.85
CA ASN A 279 -1.92 3.12 23.70
C ASN A 279 -0.68 2.61 22.96
N ASN A 280 -0.87 1.69 22.03
CA ASN A 280 0.18 1.03 21.26
C ASN A 280 -0.02 1.09 19.74
N VAL A 281 -0.81 2.06 19.25
CA VAL A 281 -1.03 2.27 17.82
C VAL A 281 -0.88 3.75 17.48
N GLU A 282 0.03 4.05 16.56
CA GLU A 282 0.23 5.38 15.97
C GLU A 282 0.02 5.30 14.45
N ILE A 283 -0.42 6.41 13.87
CA ILE A 283 -0.46 6.60 12.41
C ILE A 283 0.27 7.87 12.01
N ARG A 284 0.98 7.78 10.89
CA ARG A 284 1.63 8.87 10.18
C ARG A 284 1.06 8.94 8.76
N VAL A 285 0.37 10.03 8.46
CA VAL A 285 -0.03 10.37 7.09
C VAL A 285 1.06 11.24 6.49
N GLY A 286 1.57 10.85 5.33
CA GLY A 286 2.63 11.58 4.64
C GLY A 286 2.13 12.87 4.00
N ARG A 287 2.99 13.87 3.96
CA ARG A 287 2.75 15.10 3.18
C ARG A 287 2.88 14.79 1.70
N SER A 288 1.99 15.34 0.90
CA SER A 288 2.18 15.50 -0.54
C SER A 288 2.01 16.95 -0.97
N SER A 289 2.84 17.36 -1.93
CA SER A 289 2.79 18.70 -2.52
C SER A 289 2.52 18.56 -4.02
N PRO A 290 1.47 19.19 -4.56
CA PRO A 290 1.12 19.05 -5.97
C PRO A 290 2.31 19.35 -6.89
N ARG A 291 2.68 18.39 -7.76
CA ARG A 291 3.79 18.52 -8.73
C ARG A 291 5.19 18.70 -8.12
N HIS A 292 5.35 18.35 -6.84
CA HIS A 292 6.60 18.45 -6.09
C HIS A 292 6.82 17.14 -5.30
N PRO A 293 7.23 16.06 -5.98
CA PRO A 293 7.52 14.80 -5.31
C PRO A 293 8.70 14.97 -4.35
N MET A 294 8.58 14.42 -3.15
CA MET A 294 9.55 14.52 -2.07
C MET A 294 9.43 13.33 -1.13
N LEU A 295 10.47 13.08 -0.34
CA LEU A 295 10.35 12.24 0.85
C LEU A 295 9.45 12.97 1.86
N SER A 296 8.43 12.28 2.36
CA SER A 296 7.51 12.81 3.36
C SER A 296 8.14 12.81 4.76
N SER A 297 8.93 11.80 5.09
CA SER A 297 9.63 11.67 6.38
C SER A 297 10.77 10.64 6.28
N ALA A 298 11.65 10.63 7.27
CA ALA A 298 12.58 9.54 7.53
C ALA A 298 12.40 9.08 8.99
N PHE A 299 12.50 7.78 9.22
CA PHE A 299 12.36 7.18 10.54
C PHE A 299 13.64 6.42 10.90
N SER A 300 14.21 6.73 12.05
CA SER A 300 15.20 5.84 12.68
C SER A 300 14.45 4.78 13.48
N ILE A 301 14.70 3.51 13.13
CA ILE A 301 14.07 2.34 13.75
C ILE A 301 15.16 1.55 14.46
N SER A 302 15.23 1.68 15.78
CA SER A 302 16.18 0.93 16.59
C SER A 302 15.59 -0.43 16.99
N GLY A 303 16.40 -1.49 16.87
CA GLY A 303 16.20 -2.74 17.57
C GLY A 303 16.50 -2.62 19.07
N PRO A 304 16.25 -3.65 19.87
CA PRO A 304 16.70 -3.69 21.25
C PRO A 304 18.21 -3.49 21.27
N LEU A 305 18.66 -2.50 22.04
CA LEU A 305 20.07 -2.41 22.44
C LEU A 305 20.43 -3.78 23.01
N ASN A 306 21.33 -4.50 22.34
CA ASN A 306 22.05 -5.58 22.98
C ASN A 306 22.83 -4.94 24.11
N ARG A 307 22.23 -4.86 25.30
CA ARG A 307 23.01 -4.74 26.53
C ARG A 307 23.79 -6.03 26.62
N ARG A 308 25.01 -6.02 26.04
CA ARG A 308 26.03 -7.00 26.38
C ARG A 308 26.14 -6.93 27.90
N ILE A 309 25.66 -7.99 28.55
CA ILE A 309 25.98 -8.28 29.95
C ILE A 309 27.42 -8.77 29.97
#